data_AF-A0A356PCU6-F1
#
_entry.id   AF-A0A356PCU6-F1
#
_cell.length_a   1.000
_cell.length_b   1.000
_cell.length_c   1.000
_cell.angle_alpha   90.00
_cell.angle_beta   90.00
_cell.angle_gamma   90.00
#
_symmetry.space_group_name_H-M   'P 1'
#
loop_
_entity.id
_entity.type
_entity.pdbx_description
1 polymer ?
#
loop_
_entity_poly.entity_id
_entity_poly.type
_entity_poly.pdbx_seq_one_letter_code
_entity_poly.pdbx_strand_id
1 'polypeptide(L)'
;MYFNSVGRANTKETADLALKAAVEKSIKYIVVASSSGDTTKLLINTDGLDIICVTHANGYPEPGKNEMSEDSRNELENLGIKVLTTSHVLSGAERGISKTFGGAYPVEIIAHSLRILGQGTKVCVEVSIMALDAGLIPYGCLLYTSPSP
;
A
#
# COMPACT_ATOMS: atom_id res chain seq x y z
N MET A 1 -17.26 -5.56 -8.49
CA MET A 1 -17.12 -4.41 -9.42
C MET A 1 -15.87 -4.64 -10.25
N TYR A 2 -15.86 -4.22 -11.52
CA TYR A 2 -14.67 -4.16 -12.36
C TYR A 2 -14.55 -2.76 -12.95
N PHE A 3 -13.35 -2.19 -12.95
CA PHE A 3 -13.07 -0.92 -13.61
C PHE A 3 -12.77 -1.13 -15.09
N ASN A 4 -13.23 -0.22 -15.95
CA ASN A 4 -12.99 -0.29 -17.40
C ASN A 4 -11.59 0.19 -17.81
N SER A 5 -10.88 0.87 -16.92
CA SER A 5 -9.53 1.39 -17.14
C SER A 5 -8.70 1.28 -15.87
N VAL A 6 -7.38 1.46 -15.98
CA VAL A 6 -6.45 1.48 -14.84
C VAL A 6 -6.09 2.91 -14.43
N GLY A 7 -5.62 3.08 -13.19
CA GLY A 7 -4.96 4.31 -12.72
C GLY A 7 -5.83 5.25 -11.89
N ARG A 8 -5.34 6.49 -11.74
CA ARG A 8 -5.83 7.53 -10.79
C ARG A 8 -7.32 7.87 -10.90
N ALA A 9 -7.92 7.70 -12.08
CA ALA A 9 -9.34 7.96 -12.28
C ALA A 9 -10.24 7.12 -11.34
N ASN A 10 -9.76 5.94 -10.93
CA ASN A 10 -10.52 5.03 -10.07
C ASN A 10 -10.20 5.19 -8.58
N THR A 11 -9.26 6.05 -8.18
CA THR A 11 -8.76 6.11 -6.79
C THR A 11 -9.86 6.44 -5.80
N LYS A 12 -10.67 7.46 -6.10
CA LYS A 12 -11.77 7.87 -5.22
C LYS A 12 -12.82 6.77 -5.06
N GLU A 13 -13.28 6.21 -6.17
CA GLU A 13 -14.27 5.13 -6.14
C GLU A 13 -13.73 3.88 -5.44
N THR A 14 -12.45 3.55 -5.62
CA THR A 14 -11.78 2.46 -4.89
C THR A 14 -11.76 2.72 -3.38
N ALA A 15 -11.43 3.94 -2.95
CA ALA A 15 -11.46 4.33 -1.55
C ALA A 15 -12.88 4.26 -0.97
N ASP A 16 -13.89 4.76 -1.69
CA ASP A 16 -15.29 4.71 -1.24
C ASP A 16 -15.78 3.26 -1.06
N LEU A 17 -15.42 2.37 -2.00
CA LEU A 17 -15.73 0.94 -1.90
C LEU A 17 -14.97 0.24 -0.78
N ALA A 18 -13.73 0.65 -0.54
CA ALA A 18 -12.91 0.15 0.57
C ALA A 18 -13.58 0.42 1.91
N LEU A 19 -13.97 1.68 2.12
CA LEU A 19 -14.65 2.13 3.33
C LEU A 19 -15.98 1.41 3.51
N LYS A 20 -16.80 1.36 2.44
CA LYS A 20 -18.08 0.64 2.47
C LYS A 20 -17.89 -0.82 2.85
N ALA A 21 -16.95 -1.53 2.20
CA ALA A 21 -16.69 -2.93 2.49
C ALA A 21 -16.15 -3.13 3.91
N ALA A 22 -15.33 -2.21 4.42
CA ALA A 22 -14.80 -2.29 5.77
C ALA A 22 -15.93 -2.18 6.81
N VAL A 23 -16.82 -1.22 6.65
CA VAL A 23 -18.00 -1.04 7.52
C VAL A 23 -18.93 -2.25 7.44
N GLU A 24 -19.31 -2.69 6.24
CA GLU A 24 -20.22 -3.83 6.04
C GLU A 24 -19.69 -5.13 6.63
N LYS A 25 -18.37 -5.32 6.65
CA LYS A 25 -17.71 -6.52 7.15
C LYS A 25 -17.15 -6.37 8.56
N SER A 26 -17.41 -5.25 9.24
CA SER A 26 -16.86 -4.95 10.58
C SER A 26 -15.32 -5.09 10.63
N ILE A 27 -14.65 -4.67 9.57
CA ILE A 27 -13.19 -4.65 9.46
C ILE A 27 -12.69 -3.37 10.12
N LYS A 28 -11.75 -3.52 11.07
CA LYS A 28 -11.17 -2.40 11.80
C LYS A 28 -9.98 -1.76 11.09
N TYR A 29 -9.21 -2.54 10.32
CA TYR A 29 -7.93 -2.10 9.76
C TYR A 29 -8.01 -1.90 8.24
N ILE A 30 -7.55 -0.74 7.78
CA ILE A 30 -7.31 -0.48 6.35
C ILE A 30 -5.84 -0.17 6.12
N VAL A 31 -5.20 -0.94 5.24
CA VAL A 31 -3.85 -0.65 4.77
C VAL A 31 -3.94 -0.01 3.38
N VAL A 32 -3.41 1.19 3.23
CA VAL A 32 -3.45 1.93 1.96
C VAL A 32 -2.04 2.17 1.46
N ALA A 33 -1.79 1.80 0.20
CA ALA A 33 -0.56 2.18 -0.48
C ALA A 33 -0.71 3.62 -1.00
N SER A 34 0.23 4.49 -0.62
CA SER A 34 0.22 5.90 -1.04
C SER A 34 1.62 6.47 -1.05
N SER A 35 2.11 6.89 -2.22
CA SER A 35 3.46 7.42 -2.36
C SER A 35 3.60 8.85 -1.82
N SER A 36 2.63 9.73 -2.13
CA SER A 36 2.60 11.13 -1.68
C SER A 36 1.75 11.36 -0.41
N GLY A 37 0.86 10.42 -0.09
CA GLY A 37 -0.14 10.58 0.97
C GLY A 37 -1.55 10.91 0.47
N ASP A 38 -1.71 11.36 -0.78
CA ASP A 38 -3.01 11.84 -1.31
C ASP A 38 -4.13 10.79 -1.23
N THR A 39 -3.82 9.53 -1.56
CA THR A 39 -4.81 8.44 -1.51
C THR A 39 -5.28 8.17 -0.08
N THR A 40 -4.35 8.25 0.88
CA THR A 40 -4.64 8.08 2.32
C THR A 40 -5.60 9.16 2.81
N LYS A 41 -5.46 10.39 2.30
CA LYS A 41 -6.30 11.51 2.71
C LYS A 41 -7.79 11.31 2.39
N LEU A 42 -8.11 10.48 1.41
CA LEU A 42 -9.48 10.12 1.07
C LEU A 42 -10.18 9.26 2.14
N LEU A 43 -9.41 8.67 3.06
CA LEU A 43 -9.92 7.74 4.07
C LEU A 43 -10.08 8.35 5.47
N ILE A 44 -9.54 9.56 5.71
CA ILE A 44 -9.41 10.19 7.04
C ILE A 44 -10.75 10.33 7.79
N ASN A 45 -11.84 10.61 7.09
CA ASN A 45 -13.13 10.96 7.71
C ASN A 45 -13.98 9.75 8.11
N THR A 46 -13.37 8.59 8.38
CA THR A 46 -14.11 7.37 8.73
C THR A 46 -13.82 6.96 10.15
N ASP A 47 -14.76 7.26 11.04
CA ASP A 47 -14.68 6.93 12.45
C ASP A 47 -14.57 5.41 12.69
N GLY A 48 -13.75 5.02 13.66
CA GLY A 48 -13.64 3.63 14.10
C GLY A 48 -12.73 2.73 13.24
N LEU A 49 -12.09 3.28 12.20
CA LEU A 49 -11.10 2.56 11.39
C LEU A 49 -9.66 2.96 11.75
N ASP A 50 -8.81 1.96 11.90
CA ASP A 50 -7.36 2.12 12.04
C ASP A 50 -6.73 2.10 10.63
N ILE A 51 -6.27 3.27 10.17
CA ILE A 51 -5.68 3.43 8.84
C ILE A 51 -4.15 3.36 8.93
N ILE A 52 -3.56 2.51 8.10
CA ILE A 52 -2.12 2.36 7.94
C ILE A 52 -1.75 2.80 6.53
N CYS A 53 -0.97 3.86 6.42
CA CYS A 53 -0.41 4.31 5.15
C CYS A 53 0.95 3.63 4.93
N VAL A 54 1.11 2.92 3.81
CA VAL A 54 2.40 2.35 3.41
C VAL A 54 2.91 3.13 2.21
N THR A 55 4.04 3.82 2.37
CA THR A 55 4.70 4.57 1.30
C THR A 55 5.87 3.78 0.71
N HIS A 56 6.45 4.31 -0.37
CA HIS A 56 7.63 3.75 -1.01
C HIS A 56 8.82 3.66 -0.05
N ALA A 57 9.67 2.67 -0.29
CA ALA A 57 10.96 2.56 0.37
C ALA A 57 11.80 3.84 0.18
N ASN A 58 12.56 4.24 1.20
CA ASN A 58 13.52 5.32 1.03
C ASN A 58 14.57 4.94 -0.03
N GLY A 59 14.89 5.87 -0.94
CA GLY A 59 15.71 5.57 -2.10
C GLY A 59 14.92 5.23 -3.37
N TYR A 60 13.59 5.35 -3.36
CA TYR A 60 12.74 5.19 -4.53
C TYR A 60 11.76 6.38 -4.67
N PRO A 61 11.64 7.00 -5.86
CA PRO A 61 12.36 6.66 -7.10
C PRO A 61 13.81 7.19 -7.14
N GLU A 62 14.18 8.11 -6.24
CA GLU A 62 15.50 8.74 -6.19
C GLU A 62 16.34 8.21 -5.02
N PRO A 63 17.65 7.91 -5.22
CA PRO A 63 18.53 7.44 -4.14
C PRO A 63 18.55 8.37 -2.92
N GLY A 64 18.34 7.81 -1.73
CA GLY A 64 18.35 8.53 -0.46
C GLY A 64 17.15 9.45 -0.20
N LYS A 65 16.13 9.47 -1.08
CA LYS A 65 14.92 10.28 -0.88
C LYS A 65 13.66 9.44 -0.78
N ASN A 66 12.69 9.97 -0.04
CA ASN A 66 11.31 9.48 -0.04
C ASN A 66 10.44 10.40 -0.90
N GLU A 67 9.47 9.82 -1.61
CA GLU A 67 8.50 10.57 -2.41
C GLU A 67 7.50 11.36 -1.55
N MET A 68 7.17 10.84 -0.36
CA MET A 68 6.37 11.55 0.63
C MET A 68 7.22 12.62 1.31
N SER A 69 6.75 13.87 1.29
CA SER A 69 7.41 14.95 2.04
C SER A 69 7.21 14.77 3.54
N GLU A 70 8.16 15.30 4.34
CA GLU A 70 8.04 15.34 5.80
C GLU A 70 6.77 16.09 6.24
N ASP A 71 6.39 17.17 5.55
CA ASP A 71 5.15 17.89 5.83
C ASP A 71 3.91 17.00 5.63
N SER A 72 3.86 16.24 4.55
CA SER A 72 2.74 15.32 4.28
C SER A 72 2.71 14.16 5.27
N ARG A 73 3.88 13.65 5.66
CA ARG A 73 4.00 12.65 6.73
C ARG A 73 3.45 13.17 8.04
N ASN A 74 3.94 14.34 8.48
CA ASN A 74 3.54 14.96 9.73
C ASN A 74 2.03 15.26 9.75
N GLU A 75 1.47 15.72 8.62
CA GLU A 75 0.03 15.91 8.47
C GLU A 75 -0.75 14.61 8.71
N LEU A 76 -0.35 13.50 8.08
CA LEU A 76 -1.01 12.21 8.26
C LEU A 76 -0.86 11.67 9.69
N GLU A 77 0.34 11.76 10.27
CA GLU A 77 0.61 11.28 11.63
C GLU A 77 -0.16 12.10 12.68
N ASN A 78 -0.30 13.41 12.49
CA ASN A 78 -1.13 14.28 13.34
C ASN A 78 -2.63 13.93 13.29
N LEU A 79 -3.08 13.27 12.21
CA LEU A 79 -4.44 12.74 12.07
C LEU A 79 -4.58 11.33 12.67
N GLY A 80 -3.55 10.82 13.35
CA GLY A 80 -3.57 9.50 13.97
C GLY A 80 -3.27 8.35 13.01
N ILE A 81 -2.85 8.63 11.77
CA ILE A 81 -2.52 7.62 10.78
C ILE A 81 -1.09 7.13 11.01
N LYS A 82 -0.90 5.81 11.00
CA LYS A 82 0.44 5.22 11.05
C LYS A 82 1.04 5.22 9.64
N VAL A 83 2.21 5.81 9.45
CA VAL A 83 2.90 5.86 8.16
C VAL A 83 4.13 4.94 8.16
N LEU A 84 4.09 3.87 7.37
CA LEU A 84 5.17 2.91 7.21
C LEU A 84 6.02 3.20 5.98
N THR A 85 7.33 3.30 6.19
CA THR A 85 8.34 3.28 5.12
C THR A 85 9.23 2.07 5.34
N THR A 86 9.24 1.13 4.41
CA THR A 86 10.11 -0.05 4.48
C THR A 86 10.40 -0.60 3.08
N SER A 87 11.29 -1.59 2.99
CA SER A 87 11.58 -2.29 1.74
C SER A 87 10.34 -3.00 1.22
N HIS A 88 10.13 -2.95 -0.10
CA HIS A 88 9.01 -3.63 -0.76
C HIS A 88 9.21 -5.16 -0.69
N VAL A 89 8.40 -5.87 0.09
CA VAL A 89 8.62 -7.31 0.37
C VAL A 89 8.41 -8.21 -0.85
N LEU A 90 7.64 -7.80 -1.85
CA LEU A 90 7.48 -8.53 -3.12
C LEU A 90 8.49 -8.06 -4.18
N SER A 91 9.67 -7.63 -3.73
CA SER A 91 10.87 -7.47 -4.57
C SER A 91 12.15 -7.55 -3.74
N GLY A 92 12.23 -6.79 -2.64
CA GLY A 92 13.31 -6.82 -1.66
C GLY A 92 14.71 -6.75 -2.26
N ALA A 93 15.63 -7.53 -1.66
CA ALA A 93 17.00 -7.65 -2.14
C ALA A 93 17.09 -8.27 -3.55
N GLU A 94 16.15 -9.14 -3.93
CA GLU A 94 16.13 -9.77 -5.26
C GLU A 94 16.07 -8.71 -6.38
N ARG A 95 15.41 -7.57 -6.15
CA ARG A 95 15.42 -6.45 -7.10
C ARG A 95 16.81 -5.90 -7.37
N GLY A 96 17.68 -5.88 -6.36
CA GLY A 96 19.08 -5.48 -6.54
C GLY A 96 19.81 -6.50 -7.41
N ILE A 97 19.62 -7.79 -7.11
CA ILE A 97 20.24 -8.89 -7.85
C ILE A 97 19.77 -8.89 -9.31
N SER A 98 18.47 -8.81 -9.57
CA SER A 98 17.92 -8.85 -10.93
C SER A 98 18.30 -7.62 -11.76
N LYS A 99 18.42 -6.43 -11.14
CA LYS A 99 18.94 -5.24 -11.83
C LYS A 99 20.40 -5.38 -12.24
N THR A 100 21.23 -6.04 -11.42
CA THR A 100 22.67 -6.19 -11.68
C THR A 100 22.98 -7.36 -12.59
N PHE A 101 22.35 -8.50 -12.36
CA PHE A 101 22.69 -9.78 -12.99
C PHE A 101 21.64 -10.27 -13.99
N GLY A 102 20.48 -9.61 -14.07
CA GLY A 102 19.34 -10.09 -14.85
C GLY A 102 18.65 -11.30 -14.20
N GLY A 103 17.68 -11.89 -14.92
CA GLY A 103 16.97 -13.10 -14.49
C GLY A 103 15.62 -12.86 -13.81
N ALA A 104 15.00 -13.95 -13.37
CA ALA A 104 13.74 -13.97 -12.65
C ALA A 104 13.91 -14.77 -11.36
N TYR A 105 13.59 -14.14 -10.22
CA TYR A 105 13.81 -14.71 -8.90
C TYR A 105 12.49 -14.99 -8.18
N PRO A 106 12.45 -15.93 -7.21
CA PRO A 106 11.20 -16.42 -6.62
C PRO A 106 10.24 -15.33 -6.14
N VAL A 107 10.72 -14.31 -5.42
CA VAL A 107 9.87 -13.23 -4.90
C VAL A 107 9.32 -12.37 -6.04
N GLU A 108 10.16 -12.06 -7.02
CA GLU A 108 9.72 -11.29 -8.19
C GLU A 108 8.76 -12.09 -9.09
N ILE A 109 8.92 -13.41 -9.21
CA ILE A 109 8.00 -14.30 -9.92
C ILE A 109 6.61 -14.24 -9.28
N ILE A 110 6.52 -14.34 -7.95
CA ILE A 110 5.24 -14.20 -7.22
C ILE A 110 4.62 -12.84 -7.50
N ALA A 111 5.41 -11.77 -7.45
CA ALA A 111 4.94 -10.43 -7.77
C ALA A 111 4.40 -10.33 -9.21
N HIS A 112 5.07 -10.95 -10.18
CA HIS A 112 4.61 -11.01 -11.56
C HIS A 112 3.35 -11.85 -11.74
N SER A 113 3.18 -12.95 -11.01
CA SER A 113 1.95 -13.72 -10.99
C SER A 113 0.76 -12.89 -10.48
N LEU A 114 0.94 -12.14 -9.39
CA LEU A 114 -0.11 -11.26 -8.86
C LEU A 114 -0.49 -10.14 -9.83
N ARG A 115 0.47 -9.63 -10.62
CA ARG A 115 0.22 -8.61 -11.65
C ARG A 115 -0.68 -9.09 -12.79
N ILE A 116 -0.85 -10.40 -12.98
CA ILE A 116 -1.84 -10.95 -13.93
C ILE A 116 -3.25 -10.48 -13.54
N LEU A 117 -3.51 -10.30 -12.24
CA LEU A 117 -4.76 -9.77 -11.70
C LEU A 117 -4.77 -8.23 -11.62
N GLY A 118 -3.70 -7.56 -12.08
CA GLY A 118 -3.51 -6.11 -12.03
C GLY A 118 -2.39 -5.67 -11.09
N GLN A 119 -1.79 -4.51 -11.39
CA GLN A 119 -0.72 -3.93 -10.55
C GLN A 119 -1.20 -3.69 -9.12
N GLY A 120 -2.41 -3.16 -8.97
CA GLY A 120 -3.00 -2.89 -7.66
C GLY A 120 -3.12 -4.15 -6.79
N THR A 121 -3.48 -5.30 -7.37
CA THR A 121 -3.58 -6.56 -6.63
C THR A 121 -2.25 -6.98 -6.02
N LYS A 122 -1.14 -6.87 -6.77
CA LYS A 122 0.20 -7.10 -6.22
C LYS A 122 0.50 -6.14 -5.08
N VAL A 123 0.23 -4.85 -5.27
CA VAL A 123 0.50 -3.81 -4.27
C VAL A 123 -0.28 -4.07 -2.99
N CYS A 124 -1.57 -4.43 -3.09
CA CYS A 124 -2.41 -4.81 -1.97
C CYS A 124 -1.80 -5.93 -1.11
N VAL A 125 -1.33 -7.02 -1.75
CA VAL A 125 -0.67 -8.12 -1.04
C VAL A 125 0.64 -7.66 -0.40
N GLU A 126 1.45 -6.90 -1.13
CA GLU A 126 2.74 -6.40 -0.65
C GLU A 126 2.61 -5.53 0.61
N VAL A 127 1.74 -4.52 0.57
CA VAL A 127 1.59 -3.60 1.71
C VAL A 127 0.90 -4.24 2.90
N SER A 128 0.04 -5.25 2.68
CA SER A 128 -0.53 -6.07 3.76
C SER A 128 0.57 -6.75 4.57
N ILE A 129 1.50 -7.41 3.87
CA ILE A 129 2.59 -8.15 4.50
C ILE A 129 3.53 -7.17 5.22
N MET A 130 3.90 -6.06 4.56
CA MET A 130 4.74 -5.02 5.17
C MET A 130 4.14 -4.46 6.47
N ALA A 131 2.83 -4.15 6.47
CA ALA A 131 2.16 -3.62 7.65
C ALA A 131 2.08 -4.66 8.79
N LEU A 132 1.86 -5.93 8.46
CA LEU A 132 1.83 -7.03 9.42
C LEU A 132 3.22 -7.25 10.05
N ASP A 133 4.26 -7.37 9.22
CA ASP A 133 5.64 -7.60 9.67
C ASP A 133 6.15 -6.45 10.55
N ALA A 134 5.70 -5.22 10.28
CA ALA A 134 6.01 -4.05 11.09
C ALA A 134 5.21 -3.95 12.41
N GLY A 135 4.29 -4.89 12.67
CA GLY A 135 3.44 -4.88 13.87
C GLY A 135 2.38 -3.78 13.89
N LEU A 136 2.05 -3.20 12.73
CA LEU A 136 1.06 -2.11 12.64
C LEU A 136 -0.38 -2.63 12.62
N ILE A 137 -0.55 -3.89 12.19
CA ILE A 137 -1.82 -4.64 12.18
C ILE A 137 -1.64 -6.00 12.88
N PRO A 138 -2.67 -6.56 13.51
CA PRO A 138 -2.58 -7.85 14.19
C PRO A 138 -2.63 -9.04 13.20
N TYR A 139 -2.04 -10.16 13.60
CA TYR A 139 -2.18 -11.42 12.87
C TYR A 139 -3.61 -11.96 12.95
N GLY A 140 -4.09 -12.57 11.85
CA GLY A 140 -5.40 -13.23 11.81
C GLY A 140 -6.60 -12.28 11.75
N CYS A 141 -6.40 -10.96 11.65
CA CYS A 141 -7.49 -10.03 11.41
C CYS A 141 -7.84 -9.93 9.92
N LEU A 142 -9.12 -9.74 9.63
CA LEU A 142 -9.54 -9.24 8.32
C LEU A 142 -9.05 -7.79 8.18
N LEU A 143 -8.42 -7.49 7.05
CA LEU A 143 -8.02 -6.14 6.65
C LEU A 143 -8.48 -5.84 5.23
N TYR A 144 -8.73 -4.57 4.94
CA TYR A 144 -8.90 -4.11 3.57
C TYR A 144 -7.60 -3.46 3.08
N THR A 145 -7.23 -3.73 1.83
CA THR A 145 -6.08 -3.07 1.20
C THR A 145 -6.48 -2.29 -0.03
N SER A 146 -6.10 -1.01 -0.05
CA SER A 146 -6.31 -0.13 -1.21
C SER A 146 -4.99 0.06 -1.97
N PRO A 147 -4.94 -0.21 -3.28
CA PRO A 147 -3.75 -0.03 -4.08
C PRO A 147 -3.45 1.46 -4.32
N SER A 148 -2.17 1.80 -4.47
CA SER A 148 -1.77 3.10 -5.03
C SER A 148 -2.10 3.11 -6.52
N PRO A 149 -2.62 4.23 -7.06
CA PRO A 149 -2.85 4.36 -8.50
C PRO A 149 -1.57 4.37 -9.33
#